data_AF-A0A6E8VBH9-F1
#
_entry.id   AF-A0A6E8VBH9-F1
#
_cell.length_a   1.000
_cell.length_b   1.000
_cell.length_c   1.000
_cell.angle_alpha   90.00
_cell.angle_beta   90.00
_cell.angle_gamma   90.00
#
_symmetry.space_group_name_H-M   'P 1'
#
loop_
_entity.id
_entity.type
_entity.pdbx_description
1 polymer ?
#
loop_
_entity_poly.entity_id
_entity_poly.type
_entity_poly.pdbx_seq_one_letter_code
_entity_poly.pdbx_strand_id
1 'polypeptide(L)'
;MDALNVIEKRIDNLNQLLGPLPTDESQAENLTDAILSAASFLPSASTGHLADGAARGAVLESFKRKDELEAYLDPAYLEEKQDIKAKEMYINTIANDLAGTFETLQKIKSLEPTLGAEYFRNVPDVSEQLSAMTKTAGEQKLANELLEESLVIAMQRYSEIQSGIKDSLKAMTDRLDQLEERLVQKKKQDKDI
;
A
#
# COMPACT_ATOMS: atom_id res chain seq x y z
N MET A 1 -27.06 26.38 -1.36
CA MET A 1 -27.43 27.05 -2.63
C MET A 1 -27.86 26.06 -3.71
N ASP A 2 -27.36 24.81 -3.72
CA ASP A 2 -27.72 23.84 -4.77
C ASP A 2 -29.14 23.28 -4.68
N ALA A 3 -29.70 23.10 -3.47
CA ALA A 3 -31.06 22.57 -3.31
C ALA A 3 -32.14 23.50 -3.89
N LEU A 4 -31.92 24.82 -3.83
CA LEU A 4 -32.85 25.80 -4.39
C LEU A 4 -32.82 25.77 -5.93
N ASN A 5 -31.63 25.69 -6.52
CA ASN A 5 -31.43 25.56 -7.97
C ASN A 5 -32.05 24.28 -8.56
N VAL A 6 -32.03 23.18 -7.80
CA VAL A 6 -32.65 21.91 -8.24
C VAL A 6 -34.18 22.01 -8.22
N ILE A 7 -34.75 22.73 -7.25
CA ILE A 7 -36.20 22.95 -7.16
C ILE A 7 -36.66 23.91 -8.27
N GLU A 8 -35.91 24.98 -8.54
CA GLU A 8 -36.21 25.94 -9.61
C GLU A 8 -36.21 25.27 -11.00
N LYS A 9 -35.19 24.45 -11.30
CA LYS A 9 -35.14 23.66 -12.55
C LYS A 9 -36.26 22.64 -12.67
N ARG A 10 -36.74 22.08 -11.55
CA ARG A 10 -37.89 21.16 -11.55
C ARG A 10 -39.20 21.91 -11.82
N ILE A 11 -39.38 23.10 -11.24
CA ILE A 11 -40.55 23.94 -11.48
C ILE A 11 -40.58 24.39 -12.94
N ASP A 12 -39.45 24.78 -13.52
CA ASP A 12 -39.36 25.17 -14.93
C ASP A 12 -39.68 24.02 -15.89
N ASN A 13 -39.14 22.81 -15.63
CA ASN A 13 -39.46 21.63 -16.42
C ASN A 13 -40.94 21.23 -16.31
N LEU A 14 -41.55 21.38 -15.12
CA LEU A 14 -42.97 21.10 -14.92
C LEU A 14 -43.85 22.12 -15.66
N ASN A 15 -43.49 23.41 -15.64
CA ASN A 15 -44.17 24.45 -16.41
C ASN A 15 -44.04 24.26 -17.93
N GLN A 16 -42.92 23.69 -18.39
CA GLN A 16 -42.71 23.41 -19.81
C GLN A 16 -43.49 22.17 -20.28
N LEU A 17 -43.73 21.20 -19.40
CA LEU A 17 -44.43 19.96 -19.72
C LEU A 17 -45.96 20.09 -19.59
N LEU A 18 -46.46 20.85 -18.59
CA LEU A 18 -47.89 21.05 -18.37
C LEU A 18 -48.44 22.37 -18.95
N GLY A 19 -47.56 23.26 -19.42
CA GLY A 19 -47.92 24.63 -19.82
C GLY A 19 -47.91 25.60 -18.63
N PRO A 20 -47.90 26.93 -18.88
CA PRO A 20 -47.82 27.93 -17.82
C PRO A 20 -49.02 27.82 -16.88
N LEU A 21 -48.76 27.85 -15.57
CA LEU A 21 -49.81 27.85 -14.54
C LEU A 21 -50.83 28.95 -14.85
N PRO A 22 -52.15 28.66 -14.87
CA PRO A 22 -53.16 29.70 -14.93
C PRO A 22 -53.02 30.57 -13.68
N THR A 23 -52.74 31.86 -13.88
CA THR A 23 -52.56 32.87 -12.83
C THR A 23 -53.87 33.36 -12.21
N ASP A 24 -55.01 32.75 -12.56
CA ASP A 24 -56.29 33.07 -11.97
C ASP A 24 -56.51 32.22 -10.71
N GLU A 25 -56.50 32.86 -9.53
CA GLU A 25 -56.96 32.28 -8.25
C GLU A 25 -58.45 31.85 -8.25
N SER A 26 -59.12 31.84 -9.40
CA SER A 26 -60.53 31.49 -9.57
C SER A 26 -60.75 30.03 -10.01
N GLN A 27 -59.69 29.25 -10.21
CA GLN A 27 -59.78 27.81 -10.48
C GLN A 27 -59.04 27.01 -9.42
N ALA A 28 -59.42 27.21 -8.16
CA ALA A 28 -59.33 26.10 -7.22
C ALA A 28 -60.33 25.05 -7.69
N GLU A 29 -59.89 24.12 -8.54
CA GLU A 29 -60.62 22.86 -8.72
C GLU A 29 -60.78 22.27 -7.33
N ASN A 30 -61.99 22.38 -6.78
CA ASN A 30 -62.29 21.78 -5.50
C ASN A 30 -61.92 20.31 -5.62
N LEU A 31 -61.03 19.82 -4.76
CA LEU A 31 -60.69 18.39 -4.69
C LEU A 31 -61.95 17.52 -4.66
N THR A 32 -63.04 18.04 -4.07
CA THR A 32 -64.36 17.41 -4.10
C THR A 32 -64.98 17.36 -5.49
N ASP A 33 -64.85 18.38 -6.34
CA ASP A 33 -65.32 18.36 -7.74
C ASP A 33 -64.42 17.50 -8.63
N ALA A 34 -63.10 17.48 -8.40
CA ALA A 34 -62.18 16.58 -9.08
C ALA A 34 -62.41 15.12 -8.67
N ILE A 35 -62.72 14.85 -7.39
CA ILE A 35 -63.11 13.52 -6.91
C ILE A 35 -64.51 13.15 -7.40
N LEU A 36 -65.46 14.08 -7.49
CA LEU A 36 -66.80 13.83 -8.04
C LEU A 36 -66.74 13.58 -9.56
N SER A 37 -65.86 14.30 -10.26
CA SER A 37 -65.49 14.08 -11.66
C SER A 37 -64.83 12.70 -11.82
N ALA A 38 -63.78 12.37 -11.08
CA ALA A 38 -63.15 11.06 -11.13
C ALA A 38 -64.13 9.92 -10.73
N ALA A 39 -64.98 10.14 -9.73
CA ALA A 39 -66.00 9.20 -9.28
C ALA A 39 -67.22 9.13 -10.20
N SER A 40 -67.37 10.03 -11.18
CA SER A 40 -68.37 9.94 -12.24
C SER A 40 -67.76 9.38 -13.54
N PHE A 41 -66.48 9.66 -13.80
CA PHE A 41 -65.71 9.08 -14.90
C PHE A 41 -65.37 7.61 -14.67
N LEU A 42 -65.07 7.17 -13.45
CA LEU A 42 -64.80 5.76 -13.15
C LEU A 42 -66.02 4.86 -13.41
N PRO A 43 -67.25 5.23 -12.98
CA PRO A 43 -68.48 4.61 -13.45
C PRO A 43 -68.69 4.84 -14.93
N SER A 44 -68.57 6.04 -15.50
CA SER A 44 -68.88 6.25 -16.94
C SER A 44 -67.92 5.52 -17.90
N ALA A 45 -66.69 5.24 -17.48
CA ALA A 45 -65.71 4.44 -18.20
C ALA A 45 -65.88 2.93 -17.93
N SER A 46 -66.47 2.52 -16.79
CA SER A 46 -66.74 1.12 -16.46
C SER A 46 -68.16 0.63 -16.83
N THR A 47 -69.14 1.54 -16.84
CA THR A 47 -70.55 1.39 -17.22
C THR A 47 -70.78 2.25 -18.46
N GLY A 48 -70.52 1.64 -19.62
CA GLY A 48 -70.46 2.33 -20.90
C GLY A 48 -71.69 3.16 -21.26
N HIS A 49 -71.43 4.41 -21.65
CA HIS A 49 -72.36 5.25 -22.41
C HIS A 49 -71.75 5.78 -23.72
N LEU A 50 -70.75 5.09 -24.27
CA LEU A 50 -70.35 5.25 -25.67
C LEU A 50 -70.67 3.96 -26.40
N ALA A 51 -71.47 4.06 -27.44
CA ALA A 51 -72.17 2.99 -28.16
C ALA A 51 -71.26 2.00 -28.91
N ASP A 52 -69.96 1.97 -28.61
CA ASP A 52 -68.98 1.11 -29.26
C ASP A 52 -68.08 0.46 -28.20
N GLY A 53 -68.21 -0.87 -28.05
CA GLY A 53 -67.58 -1.68 -27.00
C GLY A 53 -66.05 -1.70 -27.04
N ALA A 54 -65.42 -1.01 -27.99
CA ALA A 54 -63.98 -0.85 -28.13
C ALA A 54 -63.32 -0.10 -26.96
N ALA A 55 -63.99 0.92 -26.41
CA ALA A 55 -63.46 1.70 -25.29
C ALA A 55 -63.37 0.87 -23.99
N ARG A 56 -64.32 -0.06 -23.77
CA ARG A 56 -64.27 -0.99 -22.63
C ARG A 56 -63.07 -1.93 -22.73
N GLY A 57 -62.76 -2.43 -23.93
CA GLY A 57 -61.61 -3.29 -24.18
C GLY A 57 -60.29 -2.58 -23.87
N ALA A 58 -60.13 -1.36 -24.39
CA ALA A 58 -58.91 -0.56 -24.20
C ALA A 58 -58.68 -0.16 -22.72
N VAL A 59 -59.73 0.21 -22.00
CA VAL A 59 -59.62 0.55 -20.56
C VAL A 59 -59.31 -0.70 -19.73
N LEU A 60 -59.96 -1.83 -19.99
CA LEU A 60 -59.63 -3.09 -19.31
C LEU A 60 -58.21 -3.57 -19.62
N GLU A 61 -57.74 -3.39 -20.85
CA GLU A 61 -56.38 -3.72 -21.25
C GLU A 61 -55.35 -2.80 -20.59
N SER A 62 -55.65 -1.51 -20.48
CA SER A 62 -54.82 -0.56 -19.72
C SER A 62 -54.78 -0.90 -18.22
N PHE A 63 -55.91 -1.34 -17.64
CA PHE A 63 -55.94 -1.83 -16.25
C PHE A 63 -55.17 -3.14 -16.07
N LYS A 64 -55.17 -4.04 -17.06
CA LYS A 64 -54.36 -5.27 -17.03
C LYS A 64 -52.87 -4.99 -17.13
N ARG A 65 -52.48 -3.95 -17.85
CA ARG A 65 -51.08 -3.51 -18.01
C ARG A 65 -50.67 -2.45 -17.00
N LYS A 66 -51.52 -2.17 -16.01
CA LYS A 66 -51.26 -1.19 -14.94
C LYS A 66 -49.97 -1.51 -14.21
N ASP A 67 -49.74 -2.77 -13.85
CA ASP A 67 -48.55 -3.17 -13.09
C ASP A 67 -47.27 -3.00 -13.89
N GLU A 68 -47.32 -3.26 -15.21
CA GLU A 68 -46.22 -2.96 -16.12
C GLU A 68 -45.99 -1.44 -16.22
N LEU A 69 -47.05 -0.66 -16.40
CA LEU A 69 -46.97 0.80 -16.47
C LEU A 69 -46.41 1.41 -15.18
N GLU A 70 -46.83 0.91 -14.01
CA GLU A 70 -46.31 1.33 -12.71
C GLU A 70 -44.83 1.02 -12.57
N ALA A 71 -44.37 -0.13 -13.11
CA ALA A 71 -42.94 -0.42 -13.18
C ALA A 71 -42.19 0.54 -14.11
N TYR A 72 -42.73 0.87 -15.29
CA TYR A 72 -42.13 1.85 -16.22
C TYR A 72 -42.15 3.30 -15.71
N LEU A 73 -43.10 3.64 -14.84
CA LEU A 73 -43.25 4.95 -14.21
C LEU A 73 -42.41 5.09 -12.93
N ASP A 74 -41.76 4.01 -12.47
CA ASP A 74 -40.83 4.07 -11.34
C ASP A 74 -39.61 4.93 -11.70
N PRO A 75 -39.26 5.97 -10.92
CA PRO A 75 -38.04 6.74 -11.12
C PRO A 75 -36.75 5.92 -11.05
N ALA A 76 -36.80 4.72 -10.45
CA ALA A 76 -35.70 3.76 -10.42
C ALA A 76 -35.75 2.72 -11.55
N TYR A 77 -36.69 2.86 -12.50
CA TYR A 77 -36.81 1.97 -13.66
C TYR A 77 -35.54 2.02 -14.50
N LEU A 78 -34.75 0.96 -14.41
CA LEU A 78 -33.57 0.74 -15.24
C LEU A 78 -34.01 -0.07 -16.45
N GLU A 79 -34.05 0.56 -17.62
CA GLU A 79 -34.14 -0.19 -18.87
C GLU A 79 -32.95 -1.15 -18.96
N GLU A 80 -33.23 -2.45 -18.91
CA GLU A 80 -32.23 -3.52 -18.98
C GLU A 80 -31.44 -3.47 -20.31
N LYS A 81 -31.99 -2.78 -21.33
CA LYS A 81 -31.26 -2.29 -22.50
C LYS A 81 -30.37 -1.10 -22.14
N GLN A 82 -29.39 -1.35 -21.27
CA GLN A 82 -28.25 -0.46 -21.12
C GLN A 82 -27.64 -0.23 -22.51
N ASP A 83 -27.55 1.05 -22.92
CA ASP A 83 -27.06 1.44 -24.23
C ASP A 83 -25.69 0.79 -24.52
N ILE A 84 -25.65 -0.07 -25.53
CA ILE A 84 -24.44 -0.81 -25.95
C ILE A 84 -23.30 0.17 -26.24
N LYS A 85 -23.62 1.38 -26.73
CA LYS A 85 -22.65 2.43 -27.01
C LYS A 85 -22.06 3.03 -25.74
N ALA A 86 -22.86 3.19 -24.69
CA ALA A 86 -22.37 3.66 -23.40
C ALA A 86 -21.40 2.63 -22.75
N LYS A 87 -21.68 1.33 -22.93
CA LYS A 87 -20.76 0.26 -22.50
C LYS A 87 -19.47 0.23 -23.31
N GLU A 88 -19.55 0.40 -24.62
CA GLU A 88 -18.35 0.46 -25.48
C GLU A 88 -17.45 1.65 -25.10
N MET A 89 -18.04 2.82 -24.87
CA MET A 89 -17.31 3.99 -24.40
C MET A 89 -16.68 3.74 -23.02
N TYR A 90 -17.41 3.13 -22.09
CA TYR A 90 -16.91 2.77 -20.76
C TYR A 90 -15.77 1.74 -20.81
N ILE A 91 -15.88 0.74 -21.67
CA ILE A 91 -14.80 -0.25 -21.87
C ILE A 91 -13.57 0.44 -22.45
N ASN A 92 -13.73 1.33 -23.42
CA ASN A 92 -12.61 2.05 -24.02
C ASN A 92 -11.94 3.02 -23.04
N THR A 93 -12.69 3.66 -22.14
CA THR A 93 -12.11 4.53 -21.11
C THR A 93 -11.36 3.75 -20.04
N ILE A 94 -11.81 2.53 -19.71
CA ILE A 94 -11.20 1.69 -18.67
C ILE A 94 -10.20 0.68 -19.23
N ALA A 95 -10.13 0.49 -20.54
CA ALA A 95 -9.25 -0.50 -21.18
C ALA A 95 -7.77 -0.35 -20.77
N ASN A 96 -7.29 0.89 -20.61
CA ASN A 96 -5.91 1.14 -20.20
C ASN A 96 -5.68 0.76 -18.73
N ASP A 97 -6.61 1.13 -17.84
CA ASP A 97 -6.57 0.75 -16.43
C ASP A 97 -6.71 -0.77 -16.26
N LEU A 98 -7.53 -1.41 -17.10
CA LEU A 98 -7.70 -2.86 -17.14
C LEU A 98 -6.42 -3.57 -17.62
N ALA A 99 -5.71 -3.01 -18.60
CA ALA A 99 -4.43 -3.53 -19.05
C ALA A 99 -3.36 -3.41 -17.94
N GLY A 100 -3.30 -2.28 -17.24
CA GLY A 100 -2.38 -2.09 -16.10
C GLY A 100 -2.68 -3.04 -14.93
N THR A 101 -3.97 -3.23 -14.60
CA THR A 101 -4.38 -4.21 -13.58
C THR A 101 -4.12 -5.65 -14.01
N PHE A 102 -4.22 -5.97 -15.30
CA PHE A 102 -3.85 -7.29 -15.81
C PHE A 102 -2.35 -7.56 -15.73
N GLU A 103 -1.50 -6.58 -16.06
CA GLU A 103 -0.05 -6.72 -15.96
C GLU A 103 0.40 -6.93 -14.51
N THR A 104 -0.19 -6.19 -13.57
CA THR A 104 0.08 -6.37 -12.14
C THR A 104 -0.41 -7.72 -11.62
N LEU A 105 -1.58 -8.19 -12.07
CA LEU A 105 -2.08 -9.53 -11.76
C LEU A 105 -1.17 -10.63 -12.31
N GLN A 106 -0.62 -10.45 -13.52
CA GLN A 106 0.33 -11.39 -14.12
C GLN A 106 1.63 -11.48 -13.31
N LYS A 107 2.13 -10.36 -12.79
CA LYS A 107 3.28 -10.33 -11.87
C LYS A 107 2.97 -11.06 -10.56
N ILE A 108 1.77 -10.87 -10.00
CA ILE A 108 1.34 -11.57 -8.78
C ILE A 108 1.29 -13.09 -9.03
N LYS A 109 0.73 -13.52 -10.17
CA LYS A 109 0.68 -14.93 -10.55
C LYS A 109 2.07 -15.55 -10.75
N SER A 110 3.06 -14.79 -11.26
CA SER A 110 4.43 -15.28 -11.35
C SER A 110 5.14 -15.33 -10.00
N LEU A 111 4.68 -14.58 -9.00
CA LEU A 111 5.20 -14.55 -7.63
C LEU A 111 4.50 -15.58 -6.71
N GLU A 112 3.32 -16.10 -7.08
CA GLU A 112 2.61 -17.15 -6.34
C GLU A 112 3.50 -18.37 -5.98
N PRO A 113 4.37 -18.90 -6.87
CA PRO A 113 5.26 -20.01 -6.54
C PRO A 113 6.35 -19.64 -5.53
N THR A 114 6.69 -18.35 -5.40
CA THR A 114 7.71 -17.88 -4.44
C THR A 114 7.17 -17.79 -3.01
N LEU A 115 5.87 -17.55 -2.85
CA LEU A 115 5.21 -17.55 -1.54
C LEU A 115 5.02 -18.96 -0.99
N GLY A 116 4.78 -19.93 -1.89
CA GLY A 116 4.74 -21.36 -1.57
C GLY A 116 6.10 -22.06 -1.57
N ALA A 117 7.19 -21.32 -1.83
CA ALA A 117 8.51 -21.91 -1.87
C ALA A 117 8.87 -22.45 -0.47
N GLU A 118 9.05 -23.76 -0.38
CA GLU A 118 9.34 -24.45 0.88
C GLU A 118 10.60 -23.93 1.59
N TYR A 119 11.43 -23.13 0.91
CA TYR A 119 12.56 -22.42 1.50
C TYR A 119 12.18 -21.48 2.64
N PHE A 120 10.99 -20.84 2.62
CA PHE A 120 10.53 -20.00 3.75
C PHE A 120 9.91 -20.82 4.89
N ARG A 121 9.31 -21.96 4.56
CA ARG A 121 8.63 -22.82 5.53
C ARG A 121 9.59 -23.75 6.26
N ASN A 122 10.68 -24.14 5.58
CA ASN A 122 11.74 -24.98 6.11
C ASN A 122 12.98 -24.16 6.50
N VAL A 123 12.85 -22.85 6.76
CA VAL A 123 13.94 -22.11 7.42
C VAL A 123 14.06 -22.71 8.83
N PRO A 124 15.16 -23.42 9.14
CA PRO A 124 15.36 -23.94 10.48
C PRO A 124 15.44 -22.75 11.44
N ASP A 125 14.82 -22.86 12.61
CA ASP A 125 14.97 -21.85 13.66
C ASP A 125 16.39 -21.91 14.22
N VAL A 126 17.29 -21.20 13.54
CA VAL A 126 18.70 -21.06 13.90
C VAL A 126 18.94 -19.80 14.74
N SER A 127 17.89 -19.14 15.22
CA SER A 127 17.98 -17.91 16.01
C SER A 127 18.80 -18.12 17.27
N GLU A 128 18.54 -19.21 18.01
CA GLU A 128 19.27 -19.54 19.23
C GLU A 128 20.74 -19.92 18.93
N GLN A 129 20.97 -20.66 17.85
CA GLN A 129 22.31 -21.07 17.43
C GLN A 129 23.15 -19.88 16.95
N LEU A 130 22.54 -18.95 16.21
CA LEU A 130 23.15 -17.68 15.80
C LEU A 130 23.41 -16.77 17.00
N SER A 131 22.51 -16.73 17.98
CA SER A 131 22.69 -15.97 19.21
C SER A 131 23.88 -16.51 20.02
N ALA A 132 23.94 -17.83 20.20
CA ALA A 132 25.06 -18.50 20.87
C ALA A 132 26.39 -18.29 20.12
N MET A 133 26.39 -18.40 18.80
CA MET A 133 27.57 -18.15 17.96
C MET A 133 28.03 -16.69 18.08
N THR A 134 27.11 -15.73 18.05
CA THR A 134 27.41 -14.30 18.18
C THR A 134 28.01 -13.98 19.54
N LYS A 135 27.45 -14.55 20.61
CA LYS A 135 27.97 -14.38 21.97
C LYS A 135 29.38 -14.97 22.10
N THR A 136 29.57 -16.19 21.61
CA THR A 136 30.88 -16.87 21.63
C THR A 136 31.93 -16.11 20.82
N ALA A 137 31.56 -15.60 19.65
CA ALA A 137 32.46 -14.79 18.83
C ALA A 137 32.84 -13.47 19.52
N GLY A 138 31.90 -12.85 20.24
CA GLY A 138 32.17 -11.67 21.08
C GLY A 138 33.15 -11.97 22.22
N GLU A 139 32.95 -13.07 22.94
CA GLU A 139 33.86 -13.52 24.01
C GLU A 139 35.26 -13.86 23.47
N GLN A 140 35.33 -14.55 22.32
CA GLN A 140 36.61 -14.85 21.66
C GLN A 140 37.34 -13.59 21.20
N LYS A 141 36.61 -12.58 20.70
CA LYS A 141 37.21 -11.31 20.32
C LYS A 141 37.87 -10.63 21.51
N LEU A 142 37.16 -10.53 22.64
CA LEU A 142 37.69 -9.94 23.88
C LEU A 142 38.90 -10.72 24.41
N ALA A 143 38.84 -12.06 24.38
CA ALA A 143 39.95 -12.90 24.79
C ALA A 143 41.18 -12.68 23.90
N ASN A 144 40.99 -12.57 22.57
CA ASN A 144 42.07 -12.29 21.63
C ASN A 144 42.68 -10.90 21.84
N GLU A 145 41.87 -9.86 22.08
CA GLU A 145 42.37 -8.51 22.35
C GLU A 145 43.27 -8.49 23.60
N LEU A 146 42.85 -9.16 24.67
CA LEU A 146 43.64 -9.26 25.90
C LEU A 146 44.94 -10.07 25.69
N LEU A 147 44.86 -11.14 24.90
CA LEU A 147 46.03 -11.97 24.58
C LEU A 147 47.04 -11.18 23.72
N GLU A 148 46.55 -10.42 22.74
CA GLU A 148 47.37 -9.54 21.90
C GLU A 148 48.05 -8.46 22.74
N GLU A 149 47.34 -7.79 23.64
CA GLU A 149 47.93 -6.81 24.55
C GLU A 149 49.03 -7.45 25.43
N SER A 150 48.76 -8.63 25.98
CA SER A 150 49.75 -9.35 26.80
C SER A 150 51.00 -9.74 25.99
N LEU A 151 50.83 -10.13 24.73
CA LEU A 151 51.91 -10.49 23.82
C LEU A 151 52.78 -9.27 23.50
N VAL A 152 52.16 -8.12 23.22
CA VAL A 152 52.86 -6.87 22.95
C VAL A 152 53.71 -6.47 24.16
N ILE A 153 53.16 -6.53 25.37
CA ILE A 153 53.90 -6.23 26.60
C ILE A 153 55.07 -7.21 26.80
N ALA A 154 54.86 -8.51 26.56
CA ALA A 154 55.92 -9.50 26.65
C ALA A 154 57.05 -9.24 25.64
N MET A 155 56.70 -8.88 24.40
CA MET A 155 57.67 -8.51 23.36
C MET A 155 58.45 -7.25 23.72
N GLN A 156 57.79 -6.22 24.28
CA GLN A 156 58.45 -5.01 24.76
C GLN A 156 59.47 -5.33 25.85
N ARG A 157 59.07 -6.07 26.89
CA ARG A 157 59.97 -6.49 27.97
C ARG A 157 61.13 -7.34 27.46
N TYR A 158 60.89 -8.22 26.51
CA TYR A 158 61.95 -9.02 25.90
C TYR A 158 62.97 -8.12 25.17
N SER A 159 62.49 -7.13 24.41
CA SER A 159 63.34 -6.15 23.72
C SER A 159 64.18 -5.32 24.70
N GLU A 160 63.58 -4.88 25.81
CA GLU A 160 64.29 -4.17 26.89
C GLU A 160 65.40 -5.03 27.50
N ILE A 161 65.10 -6.29 27.83
CA ILE A 161 66.08 -7.25 28.36
C ILE A 161 67.22 -7.48 27.36
N GLN A 162 66.89 -7.67 26.07
CA GLN A 162 67.87 -7.86 25.02
C GLN A 162 68.80 -6.64 24.88
N SER A 163 68.25 -5.42 24.94
CA SER A 163 69.05 -4.19 24.92
C SER A 163 69.95 -4.09 26.14
N GLY A 164 69.42 -4.36 27.34
CA GLY A 164 70.20 -4.33 28.58
C GLY A 164 71.35 -5.33 28.59
N ILE A 165 71.13 -6.54 28.06
CA ILE A 165 72.20 -7.56 27.90
C ILE A 165 73.25 -7.06 26.91
N LYS A 166 72.84 -6.48 25.78
CA LYS A 166 73.77 -5.94 24.78
C LYS A 166 74.64 -4.82 25.36
N ASP A 167 74.05 -3.91 26.12
CA ASP A 167 74.77 -2.81 26.77
C ASP A 167 75.74 -3.33 27.84
N SER A 168 75.31 -4.33 28.63
CA SER A 168 76.17 -4.99 29.61
C SER A 168 77.36 -5.71 28.96
N LEU A 169 77.14 -6.42 27.85
CA LEU A 169 78.19 -7.08 27.09
C LEU A 169 79.18 -6.06 26.53
N LYS A 170 78.69 -4.97 25.93
CA LYS A 170 79.53 -3.88 25.42
C LYS A 170 80.38 -3.27 26.53
N ALA A 171 79.79 -2.95 27.69
CA ALA A 171 80.54 -2.43 28.83
C ALA A 171 81.61 -3.41 29.34
N MET A 172 81.35 -4.72 29.24
CA MET A 172 82.33 -5.75 29.61
C MET A 172 83.48 -5.84 28.59
N THR A 173 83.18 -5.74 27.30
CA THR A 173 84.19 -5.65 26.23
C THR A 173 85.05 -4.40 26.39
N ASP A 174 84.44 -3.22 26.58
CA ASP A 174 85.16 -1.95 26.76
C ASP A 174 86.11 -2.02 27.97
N ARG A 175 85.70 -2.70 29.06
CA ARG A 175 86.57 -2.93 30.23
C ARG A 175 87.72 -3.89 29.94
N LEU A 176 87.48 -4.92 29.15
CA LEU A 176 88.51 -5.86 28.71
C LEU A 176 89.55 -5.15 27.84
N ASP A 177 89.11 -4.33 26.89
CA ASP A 177 89.98 -3.54 26.02
C ASP A 177 90.85 -2.57 26.84
N GLN A 178 90.26 -1.88 27.82
CA GLN A 178 91.03 -1.01 28.74
C GLN A 178 92.07 -1.77 29.57
N LEU A 179 91.77 -2.99 30.01
CA LEU A 179 92.72 -3.83 30.74
C LEU A 179 93.84 -4.33 29.83
N GLU A 180 93.52 -4.69 28.59
CA GLU A 180 94.50 -5.11 27.58
C GLU A 180 95.44 -3.96 27.22
N GLU A 181 94.92 -2.75 26.97
CA GLU A 181 95.73 -1.56 26.74
C GLU A 181 96.69 -1.27 27.90
N ARG A 182 96.21 -1.36 29.15
CA ARG A 182 97.06 -1.18 30.35
C ARG A 182 98.14 -2.25 30.46
N LEU A 183 97.84 -3.51 30.12
CA LEU A 183 98.82 -4.58 30.12
C LEU A 183 99.88 -4.38 29.03
N VAL A 184 99.48 -3.95 27.84
CA VAL A 184 100.40 -3.63 26.73
C VAL A 184 101.28 -2.44 27.09
N GLN A 185 100.73 -1.40 27.71
CA GLN A 185 101.50 -0.24 28.20
C GLN A 185 102.53 -0.63 29.26
N LYS A 186 102.15 -1.46 30.25
CA LYS A 186 103.09 -1.99 31.25
C LYS A 186 104.19 -2.84 30.63
N LYS A 187 103.85 -3.72 29.68
CA LYS A 187 104.85 -4.53 28.95
C LYS A 187 105.83 -3.70 28.12
N LYS A 188 105.42 -2.52 27.64
CA LYS A 188 106.34 -1.58 26.97
C LYS A 188 107.27 -0.90 27.98
N GLN A 189 106.74 -0.44 29.12
CA GLN A 189 107.55 0.17 30.18
C GLN A 189 108.60 -0.80 30.77
N ASP A 190 108.26 -2.08 30.92
CA ASP A 190 109.20 -3.12 31.39
C ASP A 190 110.27 -3.51 30.36
N LYS A 191 110.09 -3.18 29.07
CA LYS A 191 111.07 -3.46 28.01
C LYS A 191 112.04 -2.31 27.75
N ASP A 192 111.77 -1.12 28.27
CA ASP A 192 112.60 0.08 28.12
C ASP A 192 113.54 0.31 29.33
N ILE A 193 113.75 -0.72 30.16
CA ILE A 193 114.75 -0.78 31.26
C ILE A 193 115.76 -1.89 30.92
#